data_AF-Q6PYC0-F1
#
_entry.id   AF-Q6PYC0-F1
#
_cell.length_a   1.000
_cell.length_b   1.000
_cell.length_c   1.000
_cell.angle_alpha   90.00
_cell.angle_beta   90.00
_cell.angle_gamma   90.00
#
_symmetry.space_group_name_H-M   'P 1'
#
loop_
_entity.id
_entity.type
_entity.pdbx_description
1 polymer ?
#
loop_
_entity_poly.entity_id
_entity_poly.type
_entity_poly.pdbx_seq_one_letter_code
_entity_poly.pdbx_strand_id
1 'polypeptide(L)'
;MELATAGKVNEVLFMNRGEGESSYAQNSSFTQQVASMAQPALENAVETLFSRDFHLQALNAADLGCAAGPNTFAVISTIKRMMEKKCRELNCQTLELQVYLNDLFGNDFNTLFKGLSSEVIGNKCEEVSCYVMGVPGSFHGRLFPRNSLHLVHSSYSVHWLTQAPKGLTSREGLALNKGKIYISKTSPPVVRESYLSQFHEDSQCFSMLDPRGGSQW
;
A
#
# COMPACT_ATOMS: atom_id res chain seq x y z
N MET A 1 -18.60 11.13 -21.27
CA MET A 1 -17.53 10.56 -20.44
C MET A 1 -18.02 9.19 -20.03
N GLU A 2 -17.48 8.13 -20.63
CA GLU A 2 -17.89 6.76 -20.35
C GLU A 2 -17.38 6.38 -18.95
N LEU A 3 -18.26 5.91 -18.06
CA LEU A 3 -17.85 5.47 -16.71
C LEU A 3 -17.00 4.20 -16.87
N ALA A 4 -15.76 4.26 -16.40
CA ALA A 4 -14.85 3.13 -16.45
C ALA A 4 -15.39 1.99 -15.55
N THR A 5 -15.57 0.81 -16.15
CA THR A 5 -15.82 -0.45 -15.44
C THR A 5 -14.58 -0.87 -14.64
N ALA A 6 -14.71 -1.70 -13.59
CA ALA A 6 -13.59 -2.11 -12.73
C ALA A 6 -12.28 -2.53 -13.44
N GLY A 7 -12.37 -3.23 -14.57
CA GLY A 7 -11.19 -3.58 -15.38
C GLY A 7 -10.44 -2.37 -15.94
N LYS A 8 -11.17 -1.32 -16.37
CA LYS A 8 -10.59 -0.10 -16.96
C LYS A 8 -9.92 0.79 -15.91
N VAL A 9 -10.39 0.81 -14.65
CA VAL A 9 -9.83 1.71 -13.61
C VAL A 9 -8.44 1.26 -13.17
N ASN A 10 -8.25 -0.04 -12.91
CA ASN A 10 -6.96 -0.58 -12.48
C ASN A 10 -5.84 -0.43 -13.52
N GLU A 11 -6.18 -0.23 -14.80
CA GLU A 11 -5.22 -0.05 -15.88
C GLU A 11 -4.77 1.41 -16.06
N VAL A 12 -5.60 2.37 -15.62
CA VAL A 12 -5.38 3.81 -15.87
C VAL A 12 -5.13 4.62 -14.60
N LEU A 13 -5.35 4.04 -13.42
CA LEU A 13 -5.07 4.68 -12.14
C LEU A 13 -3.60 4.42 -11.75
N PHE A 14 -2.82 5.49 -11.68
CA PHE A 14 -1.46 5.48 -11.16
C PHE A 14 -1.02 6.91 -10.83
N MET A 15 -0.01 7.04 -9.98
CA MET A 15 0.60 8.33 -9.67
C MET A 15 1.44 8.85 -10.86
N ASN A 16 1.66 10.16 -10.92
CA ASN A 16 2.48 10.77 -11.99
C ASN A 16 3.88 10.15 -12.04
N ARG A 17 4.22 9.61 -13.22
CA ARG A 17 5.44 8.84 -13.49
C ARG A 17 6.70 9.71 -13.57
N GLY A 18 7.86 9.04 -13.56
CA GLY A 18 9.17 9.67 -13.75
C GLY A 18 9.71 10.41 -12.51
N GLU A 19 10.75 11.21 -12.75
CA GLU A 19 11.57 11.83 -11.70
C GLU A 19 11.54 13.38 -11.76
N GLY A 20 10.83 13.95 -12.73
CA GLY A 20 10.76 15.40 -12.95
C GLY A 20 9.85 16.14 -11.96
N GLU A 21 9.80 17.48 -12.08
CA GLU A 21 9.08 18.36 -11.14
C GLU A 21 7.58 18.08 -11.00
N SER A 22 6.93 17.47 -12.00
CA SER A 22 5.52 17.09 -11.95
C SER A 22 5.27 15.65 -11.48
N SER A 23 6.34 14.88 -11.26
CA SER A 23 6.26 13.49 -10.81
C SER A 23 5.75 13.40 -9.37
N TYR A 24 5.18 12.24 -9.02
CA TYR A 24 4.78 11.98 -7.65
C TYR A 24 5.99 11.99 -6.70
N ALA A 25 7.14 11.48 -7.14
CA ALA A 25 8.36 11.45 -6.34
C ALA A 25 8.78 12.84 -5.85
N GLN A 26 8.56 13.88 -6.65
CA GLN A 26 8.86 15.28 -6.29
C GLN A 26 7.72 16.01 -5.57
N ASN A 27 6.52 15.43 -5.54
CA ASN A 27 5.30 16.08 -4.99
C ASN A 27 4.64 15.27 -3.87
N SER A 28 5.36 14.36 -3.22
CA SER A 28 4.82 13.49 -2.17
C SER A 28 4.96 14.05 -0.74
N SER A 29 5.33 15.32 -0.57
CA SER A 29 5.65 15.93 0.74
C SER A 29 4.55 15.76 1.79
N PHE A 30 3.28 15.93 1.40
CA PHE A 30 2.15 15.71 2.31
C PHE A 30 2.05 14.24 2.77
N THR A 31 2.17 13.30 1.84
CA THR A 31 2.14 11.86 2.16
C THR A 31 3.36 11.42 2.98
N GLN A 32 4.52 12.08 2.83
CA GLN A 32 5.68 11.87 3.71
C GLN A 32 5.40 12.32 5.15
N GLN A 33 4.75 13.47 5.33
CA GLN A 33 4.35 13.94 6.66
C GLN A 33 3.40 12.95 7.34
N VAL A 34 2.41 12.44 6.61
CA VAL A 34 1.51 11.39 7.12
C VAL A 34 2.30 10.15 7.52
N ALA A 35 3.22 9.68 6.67
CA ALA A 35 4.05 8.51 6.96
C ALA A 35 4.89 8.72 8.24
N SER A 36 5.44 9.92 8.44
CA SER A 36 6.16 10.27 9.66
C SER A 36 5.26 10.25 10.91
N MET A 37 4.03 10.77 10.81
CA MET A 37 3.05 10.72 11.91
C MET A 37 2.63 9.28 12.25
N ALA A 38 2.56 8.41 11.24
CA ALA A 38 2.20 7.00 11.40
C ALA A 38 3.37 6.08 11.77
N GLN A 39 4.62 6.57 11.68
CA GLN A 39 5.83 5.78 11.95
C GLN A 39 5.80 5.07 13.32
N PRO A 40 5.35 5.67 14.44
CA PRO A 40 5.28 4.97 15.71
C PRO A 40 4.36 3.73 15.69
N ALA A 41 3.28 3.76 14.89
CA ALA A 41 2.40 2.61 14.75
C ALA A 41 3.10 1.46 14.01
N LEU A 42 3.89 1.78 12.97
CA LEU A 42 4.70 0.80 12.26
C LEU A 42 5.79 0.20 13.17
N GLU A 43 6.50 1.03 13.93
CA GLU A 43 7.53 0.57 14.88
C GLU A 43 6.94 -0.40 15.91
N ASN A 44 5.81 -0.03 16.51
CA ASN A 44 5.10 -0.89 17.46
C ASN A 44 4.65 -2.20 16.81
N ALA A 45 4.11 -2.16 15.58
CA ALA A 45 3.70 -3.36 14.86
C ALA A 45 4.89 -4.32 14.65
N VAL A 46 6.04 -3.81 14.20
CA VAL A 46 7.26 -4.62 14.03
C VAL A 46 7.73 -5.20 15.36
N GLU A 47 7.74 -4.42 16.44
CA GLU A 47 8.15 -4.90 17.76
C GLU A 47 7.23 -6.01 18.30
N THR A 48 5.92 -5.93 18.04
CA THR A 48 4.99 -6.99 18.44
C THR A 48 5.20 -8.29 17.69
N LEU A 49 5.70 -8.27 16.45
CA LEU A 49 5.99 -9.49 15.68
C LEU A 49 7.12 -10.28 16.33
N PHE A 50 8.22 -9.62 16.69
CA PHE A 50 9.34 -10.24 17.39
C PHE A 50 8.98 -10.75 18.79
N SER A 51 7.99 -10.13 19.44
CA SER A 51 7.51 -10.58 20.75
C SER A 51 6.64 -11.84 20.66
N ARG A 52 6.02 -12.10 19.50
CA ARG A 52 5.11 -13.24 19.28
C ARG A 52 5.82 -14.46 18.72
N ASP A 53 6.85 -14.26 17.90
CA ASP A 53 7.58 -15.34 17.25
C ASP A 53 9.10 -15.14 17.38
N PHE A 54 9.66 -15.73 18.43
CA PHE A 54 11.08 -15.65 18.75
C PHE A 54 11.98 -16.40 17.76
N HIS A 55 11.41 -17.20 16.86
CA HIS A 55 12.15 -18.05 15.91
C HIS A 55 12.06 -17.57 14.45
N LEU A 56 11.54 -16.36 14.23
CA LEU A 56 11.42 -15.79 12.90
C LEU A 56 12.81 -15.62 12.25
N GLN A 57 13.13 -16.45 11.25
CA GLN A 57 14.38 -16.33 10.47
C GLN A 57 14.26 -15.30 9.34
N ALA A 58 13.04 -15.12 8.81
CA ALA A 58 12.75 -14.18 7.75
C ALA A 58 11.44 -13.42 8.01
N LEU A 59 11.48 -12.09 7.89
CA LEU A 59 10.31 -11.22 7.93
C LEU A 59 9.87 -10.86 6.51
N ASN A 60 8.80 -11.51 6.06
CA ASN A 60 8.07 -11.10 4.86
C ASN A 60 7.11 -9.94 5.16
N ALA A 61 7.37 -8.78 4.54
CA ALA A 61 6.57 -7.57 4.65
C ALA A 61 6.06 -7.14 3.26
N ALA A 62 4.86 -6.56 3.18
CA ALA A 62 4.35 -5.96 1.95
C ALA A 62 3.96 -4.50 2.16
N ASP A 63 4.25 -3.64 1.19
CA ASP A 63 3.74 -2.27 1.08
C ASP A 63 2.74 -2.21 -0.08
N LEU A 64 1.45 -2.04 0.24
CA LEU A 64 0.35 -2.08 -0.72
C LEU A 64 -0.03 -0.67 -1.17
N GLY A 65 0.23 -0.38 -2.46
CA GLY A 65 0.11 0.94 -3.05
C GLY A 65 1.36 1.80 -2.82
N CYS A 66 2.53 1.28 -3.22
CA CYS A 66 3.82 1.90 -2.97
C CYS A 66 4.13 3.13 -3.86
N ALA A 67 3.40 3.30 -4.96
CA ALA A 67 3.68 4.27 -6.02
C ALA A 67 5.15 4.19 -6.51
N ALA A 68 5.70 5.29 -7.02
CA ALA A 68 7.11 5.41 -7.44
C ALA A 68 7.84 6.50 -6.64
N GLY A 69 7.39 6.77 -5.41
CA GLY A 69 7.91 7.85 -4.56
C GLY A 69 8.76 7.35 -3.39
N PRO A 70 9.48 8.26 -2.70
CA PRO A 70 10.42 7.90 -1.62
C PRO A 70 9.75 7.37 -0.34
N ASN A 71 8.43 7.51 -0.22
CA ASN A 71 7.68 7.14 0.98
C ASN A 71 7.84 5.66 1.34
N THR A 72 7.78 4.78 0.32
CA THR A 72 7.91 3.33 0.51
C THR A 72 9.29 2.95 1.03
N PHE A 73 10.33 3.68 0.63
CA PHE A 73 11.70 3.45 1.12
C PHE A 73 11.82 3.78 2.61
N ALA A 74 11.12 4.81 3.10
CA ALA A 74 11.10 5.14 4.53
C ALA A 74 10.45 4.02 5.37
N VAL A 75 9.42 3.36 4.83
CA VAL A 75 8.79 2.19 5.45
C VAL A 75 9.79 1.04 5.54
N ILE A 76 10.47 0.70 4.44
CA ILE A 76 11.52 -0.33 4.40
C ILE A 76 12.61 -0.03 5.43
N SER A 77 13.18 1.18 5.41
CA SER A 77 14.25 1.57 6.32
C SER A 77 13.83 1.51 7.77
N THR A 78 12.57 1.85 8.08
CA THR A 78 12.03 1.76 9.44
C THR A 78 11.92 0.32 9.91
N ILE A 79 11.33 -0.56 9.10
CA ILE A 79 11.20 -1.99 9.41
C ILE A 79 12.58 -2.60 9.64
N LYS A 80 13.49 -2.38 8.68
CA LYS A 80 14.85 -2.90 8.73
C LYS A 80 15.61 -2.42 9.97
N ARG A 81 15.60 -1.12 10.26
CA ARG A 81 16.23 -0.56 11.47
C ARG A 81 15.69 -1.20 12.76
N MET A 82 14.38 -1.44 12.82
CA MET A 82 13.75 -2.11 13.97
C MET A 82 14.19 -3.57 14.08
N MET A 83 14.30 -4.28 12.96
CA MET A 83 14.83 -5.64 12.92
C MET A 83 16.30 -5.69 13.38
N GLU A 84 17.16 -4.80 12.88
CA GLU A 84 18.57 -4.72 13.28
C GLU A 84 18.73 -4.45 14.77
N LYS A 85 17.93 -3.52 15.31
CA LYS A 85 17.89 -3.26 16.76
C LYS A 85 17.57 -4.54 17.53
N LYS A 86 16.57 -5.30 17.07
CA LYS A 86 16.21 -6.58 17.69
C LYS A 86 17.28 -7.65 17.51
N CYS A 87 17.96 -7.70 16.36
CA CYS A 87 19.10 -8.59 16.16
C CYS A 87 20.18 -8.39 17.22
N ARG A 88 20.54 -7.12 17.47
CA ARG A 88 21.53 -6.77 18.50
C ARG A 88 21.07 -7.10 19.91
N GLU A 89 19.81 -6.85 20.23
CA GLU A 89 19.22 -7.18 21.54
C GLU A 89 19.22 -8.70 21.81
N LEU A 90 18.95 -9.51 20.78
CA LEU A 90 18.83 -10.95 20.90
C LEU A 90 20.12 -11.72 20.61
N ASN A 91 21.17 -11.02 20.19
CA ASN A 91 22.42 -11.61 19.69
C ASN A 91 22.18 -12.68 18.61
N CYS A 92 21.14 -12.49 17.78
CA CYS A 92 20.86 -13.40 16.68
C CYS A 92 21.69 -12.98 15.46
N GLN A 93 22.31 -13.97 14.82
CA GLN A 93 22.96 -13.76 13.54
C GLN A 93 21.97 -14.17 12.44
N THR A 94 21.86 -13.33 11.40
CA THR A 94 21.15 -13.58 10.13
C THR A 94 19.62 -13.56 10.17
N LEU A 95 19.03 -12.37 10.32
CA LEU A 95 17.63 -12.17 9.91
C LEU A 95 17.56 -11.74 8.44
N GLU A 96 16.57 -12.24 7.73
CA GLU A 96 16.25 -11.82 6.37
C GLU A 96 14.98 -10.98 6.37
N LEU A 97 15.01 -9.83 5.71
CA LEU A 97 13.84 -9.00 5.43
C LEU A 97 13.49 -9.19 3.95
N GLN A 98 12.29 -9.65 3.67
CA GLN A 98 11.76 -9.76 2.31
C GLN A 98 10.62 -8.76 2.15
N VAL A 99 10.80 -7.73 1.34
CA VAL A 99 9.81 -6.69 1.10
C VAL A 99 9.18 -6.82 -0.27
N TYR A 100 7.85 -6.86 -0.30
CA TYR A 100 7.05 -6.82 -1.51
C TYR A 100 6.45 -5.43 -1.71
N LEU A 101 6.88 -4.75 -2.78
CA LEU A 101 6.35 -3.47 -3.21
C LEU A 101 5.23 -3.69 -4.21
N ASN A 102 3.98 -3.49 -3.78
CA ASN A 102 2.81 -3.69 -4.62
C ASN A 102 2.25 -2.35 -5.11
N ASP A 103 1.88 -2.32 -6.39
CA ASP A 103 1.04 -1.29 -6.98
C ASP A 103 0.32 -1.85 -8.22
N LEU A 104 -0.56 -1.05 -8.83
CA LEU A 104 -1.24 -1.40 -10.08
C LEU A 104 -0.24 -1.53 -11.24
N PHE A 105 -0.63 -2.26 -12.28
CA PHE A 105 0.22 -2.52 -13.46
C PHE A 105 0.73 -1.24 -14.14
N GLY A 106 -0.04 -0.15 -14.09
CA GLY A 106 0.31 1.13 -14.68
C GLY A 106 1.32 1.96 -13.87
N ASN A 107 1.72 1.51 -12.68
CA ASN A 107 2.72 2.21 -11.86
C ASN A 107 4.11 2.19 -12.50
N ASP A 108 4.93 3.19 -12.17
CA ASP A 108 6.30 3.31 -12.69
C ASP A 108 7.30 2.52 -11.84
N PHE A 109 7.24 1.19 -11.94
CA PHE A 109 8.19 0.31 -11.27
C PHE A 109 9.65 0.55 -11.70
N ASN A 110 9.88 1.10 -12.90
CA ASN A 110 11.23 1.42 -13.36
C ASN A 110 11.85 2.54 -12.52
N THR A 111 11.11 3.64 -12.33
CA THR A 111 11.55 4.72 -11.43
C THR A 111 11.65 4.25 -9.99
N LEU A 112 10.69 3.44 -9.51
CA LEU A 112 10.74 2.85 -8.18
C LEU A 112 12.03 2.04 -7.96
N PHE A 113 12.37 1.14 -8.88
CA PHE A 113 13.58 0.32 -8.75
C PHE A 113 14.87 1.10 -8.93
N LYS A 114 14.89 2.17 -9.74
CA LYS A 114 16.04 3.10 -9.79
C LYS A 114 16.26 3.80 -8.46
N GLY A 115 15.18 4.12 -7.74
CA GLY A 115 15.23 4.77 -6.42
C GLY A 115 15.70 3.85 -5.29
N LEU A 116 15.70 2.53 -5.48
CA LEU A 116 16.24 1.58 -4.50
C LEU A 116 17.77 1.69 -4.47
N SER A 117 18.30 2.51 -3.57
CA SER A 117 19.73 2.65 -3.34
C SER A 117 20.27 1.60 -2.36
N SER A 118 21.59 1.45 -2.32
CA SER A 118 22.28 0.65 -1.29
C SER A 118 22.03 1.18 0.13
N GLU A 119 21.62 2.44 0.30
CA GLU A 119 21.26 2.99 1.62
C GLU A 119 19.91 2.46 2.11
N VAL A 120 18.98 2.13 1.19
CA VAL A 120 17.66 1.59 1.52
C VAL A 120 17.74 0.08 1.77
N ILE A 121 18.50 -0.65 0.95
CA ILE A 121 18.58 -2.12 1.00
C ILE A 121 19.73 -2.58 1.92
N GLY A 122 20.75 -1.76 2.12
CA GLY A 122 21.95 -2.10 2.90
C GLY A 122 22.98 -2.89 2.12
N ASN A 123 24.15 -3.01 2.75
CA ASN A 123 25.28 -3.78 2.21
C ASN A 123 25.32 -5.21 2.81
N LYS A 124 26.00 -6.14 2.13
CA LYS A 124 26.14 -7.56 2.54
C LYS A 124 26.74 -7.79 3.95
N CYS A 125 27.26 -6.77 4.61
CA CYS A 125 27.90 -6.86 5.93
C CYS A 125 27.00 -6.43 7.09
N GLU A 126 25.70 -6.24 6.87
CA GLU A 126 24.75 -5.84 7.91
C GLU A 126 24.11 -7.04 8.62
N GLU A 127 23.63 -6.81 9.84
CA GLU A 127 23.00 -7.82 10.70
C GLU A 127 21.69 -8.39 10.10
N VAL A 128 21.07 -7.62 9.19
CA VAL A 128 19.83 -7.96 8.49
C VAL A 128 20.05 -7.83 6.99
N SER A 129 19.84 -8.92 6.24
CA SER A 129 19.84 -8.89 4.78
C SER A 129 18.45 -8.48 4.27
N CYS A 130 18.37 -7.50 3.36
CA CYS A 130 17.11 -7.02 2.81
C CYS A 130 16.98 -7.37 1.32
N TYR A 131 15.83 -7.92 0.94
CA TYR A 131 15.49 -8.31 -0.43
C TYR A 131 14.18 -7.62 -0.81
N VAL A 132 14.15 -6.95 -1.96
CA VAL A 132 12.99 -6.17 -2.40
C VAL A 132 12.48 -6.69 -3.74
N MET A 133 11.17 -6.90 -3.85
CA MET A 133 10.49 -7.36 -5.06
C MET A 133 9.33 -6.44 -5.43
N GLY A 134 9.07 -6.27 -6.73
CA GLY A 134 7.83 -5.65 -7.19
C GLY A 134 6.72 -6.68 -7.41
N VAL A 135 5.49 -6.34 -7.04
CA VAL A 135 4.30 -7.18 -7.21
C VAL A 135 3.22 -6.36 -7.90
N PRO A 136 3.15 -6.39 -9.25
CA PRO A 136 2.14 -5.63 -9.98
C PRO A 136 0.76 -6.31 -9.87
N GLY A 137 -0.26 -5.53 -9.53
CA GLY A 137 -1.65 -6.00 -9.44
C GLY A 137 -2.48 -5.24 -8.41
N SER A 138 -3.80 -5.37 -8.51
CA SER A 138 -4.73 -4.76 -7.54
C SER A 138 -4.72 -5.53 -6.22
N PHE A 139 -4.52 -4.83 -5.10
CA PHE A 139 -4.64 -5.41 -3.75
C PHE A 139 -6.09 -5.72 -3.33
N HIS A 140 -7.07 -5.39 -4.17
CA HIS A 140 -8.45 -5.89 -4.01
C HIS A 140 -8.60 -7.34 -4.51
N GLY A 141 -7.57 -7.88 -5.17
CA GLY A 141 -7.44 -9.28 -5.53
C GLY A 141 -6.39 -10.01 -4.70
N ARG A 142 -6.13 -11.28 -5.03
CA ARG A 142 -5.07 -12.07 -4.41
C ARG A 142 -3.72 -11.75 -5.05
N LEU A 143 -2.79 -11.24 -4.25
CA LEU A 143 -1.40 -10.95 -4.67
C LEU A 143 -0.41 -12.02 -4.20
N PHE A 144 -0.67 -12.62 -3.03
CA PHE A 144 0.26 -13.51 -2.35
C PHE A 144 -0.35 -14.89 -2.06
N PRO A 145 0.50 -15.95 -1.94
CA PRO A 145 0.09 -17.21 -1.34
C PRO A 145 -0.51 -17.04 0.05
N ARG A 146 -1.24 -18.06 0.54
CA ARG A 146 -1.76 -18.03 1.91
C ARG A 146 -0.60 -18.11 2.91
N ASN A 147 -0.70 -17.38 4.02
CA ASN A 147 0.24 -17.40 5.14
C ASN A 147 1.70 -17.06 4.74
N SER A 148 1.90 -16.20 3.74
CA SER A 148 3.24 -15.83 3.26
C SER A 148 3.72 -14.46 3.74
N LEU A 149 2.88 -13.68 4.43
CA LEU A 149 3.20 -12.34 4.93
C LEU A 149 3.08 -12.29 6.45
N HIS A 150 4.03 -11.63 7.11
CA HIS A 150 4.01 -11.37 8.54
C HIS A 150 3.54 -9.93 8.84
N LEU A 151 3.87 -8.99 7.96
CA LEU A 151 3.52 -7.58 8.07
C LEU A 151 2.94 -7.06 6.76
N VAL A 152 1.86 -6.29 6.86
CA VAL A 152 1.29 -5.55 5.73
C VAL A 152 1.22 -4.08 6.13
N HIS A 153 1.85 -3.24 5.32
CA HIS A 153 1.76 -1.79 5.39
C HIS A 153 0.97 -1.28 4.19
N SER A 154 0.22 -0.21 4.41
CA SER A 154 -0.50 0.49 3.35
C SER A 154 -0.77 1.92 3.82
N SER A 155 -0.33 2.90 3.04
CA SER A 155 -0.55 4.32 3.35
C SER A 155 -1.08 5.03 2.11
N TYR A 156 -2.21 5.74 2.26
CA TYR A 156 -2.78 6.55 1.18
C TYR A 156 -3.10 5.79 -0.12
N SER A 157 -3.48 4.52 -0.02
CA SER A 157 -3.85 3.72 -1.19
C SER A 157 -5.22 3.03 -1.08
N VAL A 158 -5.61 2.53 0.10
CA VAL A 158 -6.90 1.80 0.32
C VAL A 158 -8.15 2.65 0.02
N HIS A 159 -8.04 3.98 0.01
CA HIS A 159 -9.17 4.85 -0.33
C HIS A 159 -9.52 4.85 -1.82
N TRP A 160 -8.64 4.35 -2.69
CA TRP A 160 -8.91 4.21 -4.11
C TRP A 160 -9.85 3.03 -4.37
N LEU A 161 -11.02 3.33 -4.92
CA LEU A 161 -12.02 2.32 -5.25
C LEU A 161 -11.66 1.54 -6.51
N THR A 162 -12.13 0.30 -6.59
CA THR A 162 -11.96 -0.57 -7.76
C THR A 162 -12.63 -0.01 -9.01
N GLN A 163 -13.64 0.83 -8.84
CA GLN A 163 -14.38 1.49 -9.92
C GLN A 163 -15.13 2.72 -9.42
N ALA A 164 -15.66 3.52 -10.35
CA ALA A 164 -16.66 4.52 -10.01
C ALA A 164 -17.88 3.82 -9.34
N PRO A 165 -18.44 4.36 -8.24
CA PRO A 165 -19.51 3.68 -7.53
C PRO A 165 -20.71 3.34 -8.42
N LYS A 166 -21.15 2.07 -8.37
CA LYS A 166 -22.21 1.51 -9.24
C LYS A 166 -23.50 2.34 -9.21
N GLY A 167 -23.84 2.90 -8.06
CA GLY A 167 -25.07 3.67 -7.83
C GLY A 167 -25.04 5.12 -8.31
N LEU A 168 -24.05 5.56 -9.10
CA LEU A 168 -23.97 6.94 -9.60
C LEU A 168 -24.69 7.20 -10.92
N THR A 169 -25.31 6.18 -11.50
CA THR A 169 -26.06 6.28 -12.76
C THR A 169 -27.51 5.81 -12.53
N SER A 170 -28.48 6.56 -13.04
CA SER A 170 -29.89 6.16 -12.99
C SER A 170 -30.16 4.97 -13.93
N ARG A 171 -31.35 4.38 -13.82
CA ARG A 171 -31.77 3.28 -14.72
C ARG A 171 -31.79 3.70 -16.20
N GLU A 172 -32.01 4.98 -16.44
CA GLU A 172 -32.05 5.61 -17.76
C GLU A 172 -30.66 6.04 -18.25
N GLY A 173 -29.58 5.70 -17.53
CA GLY A 173 -28.22 6.05 -17.91
C GLY A 173 -27.80 7.48 -17.54
N LEU A 174 -28.59 8.20 -16.74
CA LEU A 174 -28.29 9.58 -16.37
C LEU A 174 -27.36 9.65 -15.16
N ALA A 175 -26.32 10.49 -15.24
CA ALA A 175 -25.45 10.75 -14.10
C ALA A 175 -26.25 11.38 -12.95
N LEU A 176 -26.15 10.78 -11.76
CA LEU A 176 -26.80 11.27 -10.54
C LEU A 176 -25.99 12.36 -9.85
N ASN A 177 -24.66 12.37 -10.02
CA ASN A 177 -23.77 13.41 -9.49
C ASN A 177 -23.43 14.46 -10.55
N LYS A 178 -24.45 15.12 -11.11
CA LYS A 178 -24.28 16.04 -12.25
C LYS A 178 -23.30 17.19 -11.92
N GLY A 179 -22.34 17.40 -12.81
CA GLY A 179 -21.37 18.50 -12.72
C GLY A 179 -20.29 18.32 -11.65
N LYS A 180 -20.15 17.12 -11.06
CA LYS A 180 -19.20 16.85 -9.97
C LYS A 180 -18.50 15.52 -10.20
N ILE A 181 -17.28 15.43 -9.69
CA ILE A 181 -16.42 14.25 -9.79
C ILE A 181 -16.33 13.44 -8.48
N TYR A 182 -16.84 13.99 -7.37
CA TYR A 182 -16.83 13.37 -6.05
C TYR A 182 -18.00 13.88 -5.19
N ILE A 183 -18.11 13.37 -3.95
CA ILE A 183 -19.04 13.86 -2.94
C ILE A 183 -18.76 15.33 -2.66
N SER A 184 -19.83 16.13 -2.64
CA SER A 184 -19.82 17.57 -2.36
C SER A 184 -21.08 17.96 -1.57
N LYS A 185 -21.05 19.14 -0.92
CA LYS A 185 -22.15 19.69 -0.11
C LYS A 185 -23.51 19.68 -0.82
N THR A 186 -23.53 19.86 -2.13
CA THR A 186 -24.76 19.92 -2.93
C THR A 186 -25.08 18.60 -3.64
N SER A 187 -24.40 17.50 -3.29
CA SER A 187 -24.63 16.19 -3.92
C SER A 187 -25.89 15.55 -3.36
N PRO A 188 -26.69 14.86 -4.19
CA PRO A 188 -27.81 14.07 -3.70
C PRO A 188 -27.36 13.00 -2.67
N PRO A 189 -28.20 12.65 -1.68
CA PRO A 189 -27.86 11.64 -0.66
C PRO A 189 -27.36 10.31 -1.23
N VAL A 190 -27.98 9.85 -2.33
CA VAL A 190 -27.61 8.60 -3.04
C VAL A 190 -26.14 8.57 -3.47
N VAL A 191 -25.50 9.73 -3.69
CA VAL A 191 -24.07 9.79 -4.02
C VAL A 191 -23.24 9.31 -2.84
N ARG A 192 -23.49 9.83 -1.63
CA ARG A 192 -22.75 9.43 -0.42
C ARG A 192 -22.95 7.95 -0.11
N GLU A 193 -24.19 7.48 -0.22
CA GLU A 193 -24.53 6.07 -0.01
C GLU A 193 -23.80 5.18 -1.02
N SER A 194 -23.79 5.56 -2.29
CA SER A 194 -23.09 4.80 -3.34
C SER A 194 -21.58 4.68 -3.08
N TYR A 195 -20.92 5.78 -2.70
CA TYR A 195 -19.50 5.76 -2.34
C TYR A 195 -19.23 4.87 -1.13
N LEU A 196 -20.07 4.98 -0.10
CA LEU A 196 -19.93 4.15 1.10
C LEU A 196 -20.11 2.67 0.79
N SER A 197 -21.14 2.32 0.01
CA SER A 197 -21.38 0.93 -0.42
C SER A 197 -20.22 0.38 -1.24
N GLN A 198 -19.69 1.14 -2.21
CA GLN A 198 -18.54 0.70 -3.01
C GLN A 198 -17.29 0.53 -2.14
N PHE A 199 -17.01 1.47 -1.24
CA PHE A 199 -15.89 1.36 -0.30
C PHE A 199 -16.01 0.13 0.60
N HIS A 200 -17.23 -0.19 1.05
CA HIS A 200 -17.48 -1.38 1.86
C HIS A 200 -17.23 -2.67 1.09
N GLU A 201 -17.73 -2.78 -0.16
CA GLU A 201 -17.45 -3.92 -1.04
C GLU A 201 -15.93 -4.09 -1.28
N ASP A 202 -15.24 -3.00 -1.57
CA ASP A 202 -13.80 -3.02 -1.87
C ASP A 202 -12.97 -3.38 -0.61
N SER A 203 -13.32 -2.83 0.55
CA SER A 203 -12.62 -3.08 1.82
C SER A 203 -12.78 -4.51 2.33
N GLN A 204 -13.92 -5.16 2.05
CA GLN A 204 -14.12 -6.57 2.37
C GLN A 204 -13.15 -7.45 1.57
N CYS A 205 -12.95 -7.14 0.27
CA CYS A 205 -11.99 -7.83 -0.57
C CYS A 205 -10.56 -7.67 -0.05
N PHE A 206 -10.18 -6.46 0.37
CA PHE A 206 -8.87 -6.19 0.99
C PHE A 206 -8.67 -6.98 2.29
N SER A 207 -9.69 -7.05 3.14
CA SER A 207 -9.62 -7.74 4.44
C SER A 207 -9.46 -9.27 4.32
N MET A 208 -9.80 -9.86 3.17
CA MET A 208 -9.53 -11.29 2.89
C MET A 208 -8.02 -11.61 2.77
N LEU A 209 -7.14 -10.61 2.82
CA LEU A 209 -5.69 -10.80 2.96
C LEU A 209 -5.28 -11.23 4.39
N ASP A 210 -6.12 -11.03 5.42
CA ASP A 210 -5.90 -11.61 6.76
C ASP A 210 -6.70 -12.93 6.92
N PRO A 211 -6.05 -14.09 6.93
CA PRO A 211 -6.72 -15.39 7.10
C PRO A 211 -7.33 -15.60 8.49
N ARG A 212 -7.10 -14.71 9.46
CA ARG A 212 -7.66 -14.83 10.83
C ARG A 212 -9.11 -14.37 10.95
N GLY A 213 -9.73 -13.84 9.90
CA GLY A 213 -11.17 -13.58 9.86
C GLY A 213 -11.71 -12.63 10.93
N GLY A 214 -10.84 -11.89 11.61
CA GLY A 214 -11.22 -10.92 12.63
C GLY A 214 -11.18 -9.53 12.05
N SER A 215 -12.35 -8.97 11.74
CA SER A 215 -12.52 -7.53 11.55
C SER A 215 -12.05 -6.80 12.81
N GLN A 216 -10.82 -6.29 12.77
CA GLN A 216 -10.31 -5.25 13.65
C GLN A 216 -9.50 -4.26 12.81
N TRP A 217 -10.24 -3.40 12.11
CA TRP A 217 -9.82 -2.04 11.81
C TRP A 217 -10.63 -1.11 12.72
#